data_AF-A0A8J6M8M2-F1
#
_entry.id   AF-A0A8J6M8M2-F1
#
_cell.length_a   1.000
_cell.length_b   1.000
_cell.length_c   1.000
_cell.angle_alpha   90.00
_cell.angle_beta   90.00
_cell.angle_gamma   90.00
#
_symmetry.space_group_name_H-M   'P 1'
#
loop_
_entity.id
_entity.type
_entity.pdbx_description
1 polymer ?
#
loop_
_entity_poly.entity_id
_entity_poly.type
_entity_poly.pdbx_seq_one_letter_code
_entity_poly.pdbx_strand_id
1 'polypeptide(L)'
;MGEYRYSGRIQALVEDLCVEEILCMRLKSRAGVYPTVTFWDVQYTQLYPRHAGLKILSVWEAPPEALSGPVLSGCLERCRRESGQTVWEGLIQTGARLYLHRMSDGKTRLVAAGGLEVRREQPREFRYWENGYTYRDAYLYYNVASVD
;
A
#
# COMPACT_ATOMS: atom_id res chain seq x y z
N MET A 1 -19.97 8.55 -3.78
CA MET A 1 -18.68 7.93 -4.10
C MET A 1 -17.58 8.85 -3.60
N GLY A 2 -16.83 8.45 -2.57
CA GLY A 2 -15.82 9.30 -1.93
C GLY A 2 -14.48 9.19 -2.64
N GLU A 3 -14.08 10.22 -3.36
CA GLU A 3 -12.83 10.27 -4.11
C GLU A 3 -11.77 11.08 -3.35
N TYR A 4 -10.52 10.59 -3.39
CA TYR A 4 -9.27 11.22 -2.93
C TYR A 4 -8.92 11.16 -1.44
N ARG A 5 -8.36 10.02 -1.00
CA ARG A 5 -7.65 9.96 0.30
C ARG A 5 -6.22 10.50 0.25
N TYR A 6 -5.54 10.44 -0.90
CA TYR A 6 -4.24 11.09 -1.15
C TYR A 6 -3.84 11.01 -2.63
N SER A 7 -2.86 11.80 -3.03
CA SER A 7 -2.16 11.70 -4.32
C SER A 7 -0.72 12.21 -4.17
N GLY A 8 0.16 11.82 -5.08
CA GLY A 8 1.57 12.24 -5.02
C GLY A 8 2.52 11.29 -5.71
N ARG A 9 3.79 11.70 -5.80
CA ARG A 9 4.86 10.84 -6.30
C ARG A 9 5.34 9.94 -5.16
N ILE A 10 5.41 8.63 -5.38
CA ILE A 10 6.00 7.69 -4.43
C ILE A 10 7.49 8.02 -4.30
N GLN A 11 7.93 8.36 -3.10
CA GLN A 11 9.35 8.59 -2.77
C GLN A 11 9.98 7.33 -2.21
N ALA A 12 9.28 6.68 -1.28
CA ALA A 12 9.65 5.40 -0.72
C ALA A 12 8.38 4.56 -0.56
N LEU A 13 8.54 3.25 -0.66
CA LEU A 13 7.49 2.28 -0.42
C LEU A 13 8.12 1.08 0.28
N VAL A 14 7.55 0.74 1.42
CA VAL A 14 7.91 -0.41 2.23
C VAL A 14 6.72 -1.34 2.28
N GLU A 15 6.99 -2.61 2.11
CA GLU A 15 6.02 -3.69 2.26
C GLU A 15 6.58 -4.68 3.27
N ASP A 16 5.80 -4.98 4.30
CA ASP A 16 6.12 -5.95 5.34
C ASP A 16 4.91 -6.84 5.56
N LEU A 17 4.72 -7.80 4.65
CA LEU A 17 3.60 -8.74 4.69
C LEU A 17 3.85 -9.96 5.60
N CYS A 18 4.95 -9.97 6.35
CA CYS A 18 5.34 -11.13 7.16
C CYS A 18 5.12 -10.91 8.65
N VAL A 19 5.41 -9.70 9.16
CA VAL A 19 5.37 -9.44 10.60
C VAL A 19 4.18 -8.56 10.96
N GLU A 20 4.15 -7.35 10.43
CA GLU A 20 3.13 -6.34 10.78
C GLU A 20 1.99 -6.28 9.75
N GLU A 21 2.12 -7.01 8.64
CA GLU A 21 1.16 -7.02 7.52
C GLU A 21 0.85 -5.59 7.02
N ILE A 22 1.88 -4.80 6.71
CA ILE A 22 1.73 -3.39 6.32
C ILE A 22 2.27 -3.09 4.93
N LEU A 23 1.68 -2.03 4.34
CA LEU A 23 2.21 -1.33 3.18
C LEU A 23 2.30 0.16 3.53
N CYS A 24 3.52 0.69 3.60
CA CYS A 24 3.78 2.09 3.88
C CYS A 24 4.33 2.78 2.64
N MET A 25 3.78 3.96 2.30
CA MET A 25 4.26 4.80 1.23
C MET A 25 4.54 6.21 1.75
N ARG A 26 5.75 6.71 1.47
CA ARG A 26 6.04 8.14 1.55
C ARG A 26 5.78 8.79 0.21
N LEU A 27 4.93 9.80 0.19
CA LEU A 27 4.60 10.52 -1.02
C LEU A 27 5.19 11.93 -0.99
N LYS A 28 5.49 12.48 -2.16
CA LYS A 28 5.72 13.90 -2.37
C LYS A 28 4.48 14.47 -3.04
N SER A 29 3.68 15.24 -2.28
CA SER A 29 2.50 15.92 -2.81
C SER A 29 2.91 17.14 -3.66
N ARG A 30 1.98 17.64 -4.49
CA ARG A 30 2.21 18.88 -5.25
C ARG A 30 2.34 20.13 -4.37
N ALA A 31 1.73 20.11 -3.18
CA ALA A 31 1.75 21.21 -2.22
C ALA A 31 3.06 21.28 -1.39
N GLY A 32 4.07 20.45 -1.72
CA GLY A 32 5.33 20.39 -0.97
C GLY A 32 5.25 19.62 0.35
N VAL A 33 4.07 19.10 0.72
CA VAL A 33 3.88 18.21 1.87
C VAL A 33 4.30 16.78 1.53
N TYR A 34 4.83 16.06 2.51
CA TYR A 34 5.26 14.68 2.36
C TYR A 34 4.39 13.72 3.18
N PRO A 35 3.17 13.37 2.71
CA PRO A 35 2.32 12.50 3.49
C PRO A 35 2.87 11.07 3.52
N THR A 36 2.74 10.44 4.68
CA THR A 36 2.93 9.01 4.88
C THR A 36 1.56 8.35 4.80
N VAL A 37 1.47 7.32 3.97
CA VAL A 37 0.26 6.53 3.76
C VAL A 37 0.55 5.12 4.25
N THR A 38 -0.23 4.65 5.21
CA THR A 38 -0.05 3.31 5.79
C THR A 38 -1.32 2.51 5.61
N PHE A 39 -1.20 1.35 4.98
CA PHE A 39 -2.22 0.32 5.00
C PHE A 39 -1.89 -0.70 6.08
N TRP A 40 -2.92 -1.07 6.83
CA TRP A 40 -2.87 -2.02 7.94
C TRP A 40 -3.61 -3.30 7.55
N ASP A 41 -3.17 -4.45 8.09
CA ASP A 41 -3.72 -5.77 7.80
C ASP A 41 -3.77 -6.03 6.28
N VAL A 42 -2.64 -5.81 5.61
CA VAL A 42 -2.49 -5.94 4.16
C VAL A 42 -2.48 -7.40 3.78
N GLN A 43 -3.58 -7.83 3.19
CA GLN A 43 -3.77 -9.20 2.73
C GLN A 43 -3.28 -9.39 1.28
N TYR A 44 -3.24 -8.31 0.50
CA TYR A 44 -2.74 -8.33 -0.88
C TYR A 44 -2.38 -6.93 -1.37
N THR A 45 -1.31 -6.81 -2.17
CA THR A 45 -0.92 -5.56 -2.80
C THR A 45 -0.29 -5.76 -4.17
N GLN A 46 -0.57 -4.85 -5.09
CA GLN A 46 0.12 -4.71 -6.38
C GLN A 46 1.09 -3.52 -6.39
N LEU A 47 1.33 -2.92 -5.23
CA LEU A 47 2.24 -1.82 -5.00
C LEU A 47 3.48 -2.33 -4.26
N TYR A 48 4.57 -2.47 -5.02
CA TYR A 48 5.87 -2.93 -4.57
C TYR A 48 6.94 -1.82 -4.60
N PRO A 49 8.10 -1.99 -3.92
CA PRO A 49 9.17 -0.98 -3.86
C PRO A 49 9.65 -0.47 -5.23
N ARG A 50 9.63 -1.33 -6.25
CA ARG A 50 9.96 -0.98 -7.65
C ARG A 50 9.08 0.13 -8.26
N HIS A 51 7.97 0.51 -7.63
CA HIS A 51 7.11 1.59 -8.08
C HIS A 51 7.51 2.98 -7.54
N ALA A 52 8.57 3.06 -6.73
CA ALA A 52 9.16 4.34 -6.36
C ALA A 52 9.42 5.21 -7.61
N GLY A 53 9.11 6.50 -7.52
CA GLY A 53 9.19 7.45 -8.62
C GLY A 53 7.91 7.62 -9.45
N LEU A 54 6.99 6.63 -9.46
CA LEU A 54 5.68 6.77 -10.11
C LEU A 54 4.75 7.70 -9.33
N LYS A 55 3.80 8.33 -10.02
CA LYS A 55 2.77 9.18 -9.39
C LYS A 55 1.47 8.41 -9.23
N ILE A 56 0.91 8.48 -8.03
CA ILE A 56 -0.48 8.13 -7.74
C ILE A 56 -1.33 9.34 -8.13
N LEU A 57 -2.23 9.13 -9.08
CA LEU A 57 -3.12 10.17 -9.61
C LEU A 57 -4.40 10.27 -8.77
N SER A 58 -5.02 9.13 -8.49
CA SER A 58 -6.21 9.02 -7.64
C SER A 58 -6.27 7.66 -6.97
N VAL A 59 -6.98 7.61 -5.84
CA VAL A 59 -7.25 6.38 -5.09
C VAL A 59 -8.73 6.31 -4.77
N TRP A 60 -9.31 5.13 -5.02
CA TRP A 60 -10.70 4.84 -4.79
C TRP A 60 -10.83 3.64 -3.88
N GLU A 61 -11.70 3.73 -2.88
CA GLU A 61 -12.14 2.55 -2.14
C GLU A 61 -13.33 1.94 -2.89
N ALA A 62 -13.22 0.67 -3.23
CA ALA A 62 -14.29 -0.09 -3.85
C ALA A 62 -14.84 -1.09 -2.81
N PRO A 63 -16.17 -1.20 -2.65
CA PRO A 63 -16.72 -2.31 -1.91
C PRO A 63 -16.47 -3.61 -2.69
N PRO A 64 -16.33 -4.77 -2.02
CA PRO A 64 -16.20 -6.05 -2.70
C PRO A 64 -17.33 -6.35 -3.70
N GLU A 65 -18.49 -5.70 -3.62
CA GLU A 65 -19.58 -5.94 -4.56
C GLU A 65 -19.41 -5.16 -5.88
N ALA A 66 -18.51 -4.16 -5.93
CA ALA A 66 -18.24 -3.35 -7.13
C ALA A 66 -17.29 -4.02 -8.15
N LEU A 67 -16.92 -5.29 -7.92
CA LEU A 67 -15.92 -6.06 -8.69
C LEU A 67 -16.25 -6.34 -10.15
N SER A 68 -17.46 -6.04 -10.60
CA SER A 68 -17.92 -6.33 -11.96
C SER A 68 -17.43 -5.32 -13.01
N GLY A 69 -16.74 -4.25 -12.61
CA GLY A 69 -16.19 -3.25 -13.53
C GLY A 69 -14.89 -3.70 -14.23
N PRO A 70 -14.64 -3.32 -15.51
CA PRO A 70 -13.49 -3.80 -16.29
C PRO A 70 -12.12 -3.59 -15.64
N VAL A 71 -11.96 -2.49 -14.90
CA VAL A 71 -10.71 -2.15 -14.20
C VAL A 71 -10.47 -3.09 -13.01
N LEU A 72 -11.53 -3.40 -12.25
CA LEU A 72 -11.46 -4.35 -11.14
C LEU A 72 -11.23 -5.77 -11.66
N SER A 73 -11.90 -6.16 -12.76
CA SER A 73 -11.67 -7.45 -13.43
C SER A 73 -10.19 -7.64 -13.82
N GLY A 74 -9.54 -6.63 -14.40
CA GLY A 74 -8.12 -6.72 -14.73
C GLY A 74 -7.20 -6.81 -13.50
N CYS A 75 -7.51 -6.09 -12.42
CA CYS A 75 -6.75 -6.18 -11.16
C CYS A 75 -6.94 -7.56 -10.50
N LEU A 76 -8.16 -8.10 -10.57
CA LEU A 76 -8.57 -9.40 -10.07
C LEU A 76 -7.88 -10.55 -10.81
N GLU A 77 -7.91 -10.53 -12.14
CA GLU A 77 -7.22 -11.54 -12.97
C GLU A 77 -5.73 -11.59 -12.63
N ARG A 78 -5.13 -10.41 -12.43
CA ARG A 78 -3.74 -10.32 -12.01
C ARG A 78 -3.53 -10.88 -10.60
N CYS A 79 -4.42 -10.60 -9.65
CA CYS A 79 -4.39 -11.20 -8.31
C CYS A 79 -4.47 -12.73 -8.37
N ARG A 80 -5.44 -13.28 -9.12
CA ARG A 80 -5.58 -14.72 -9.31
C ARG A 80 -4.32 -15.36 -9.90
N ARG A 81 -3.64 -14.68 -10.83
CA ARG A 81 -2.39 -15.15 -11.43
C ARG A 81 -1.20 -15.07 -10.48
N GLU A 82 -1.10 -13.99 -9.70
CA GLU A 82 0.05 -13.74 -8.80
C GLU A 82 -0.07 -14.54 -7.48
N SER A 83 -1.28 -14.83 -7.02
CA SER A 83 -1.53 -15.34 -5.66
C SER A 83 -2.43 -16.58 -5.61
N GLY A 84 -2.97 -17.03 -6.75
CA GLY A 84 -3.91 -18.15 -6.82
C GLY A 84 -5.37 -17.73 -6.57
N GLN A 85 -6.31 -18.61 -6.94
CA GLN A 85 -7.75 -18.31 -6.87
C GLN A 85 -8.27 -18.19 -5.41
N THR A 86 -7.67 -18.93 -4.48
CA THR A 86 -8.04 -18.98 -3.06
C THR A 86 -7.79 -17.68 -2.31
N VAL A 87 -6.77 -16.90 -2.69
CA VAL A 87 -6.47 -15.62 -2.05
C VAL A 87 -7.60 -14.63 -2.28
N TRP A 88 -8.13 -14.58 -3.50
CA TRP A 88 -9.23 -13.67 -3.82
C TRP A 88 -10.52 -13.97 -3.04
N GLU A 89 -10.91 -15.24 -2.98
CA GLU A 89 -12.09 -15.67 -2.22
C GLU A 89 -11.91 -15.37 -0.72
N GLY A 90 -10.68 -15.54 -0.21
CA GLY A 90 -10.29 -15.12 1.13
C GLY A 90 -10.47 -13.62 1.39
N LEU A 91 -10.02 -12.75 0.47
CA LEU A 91 -10.17 -11.30 0.60
C LEU A 91 -11.62 -10.85 0.74
N ILE A 92 -12.56 -11.51 0.06
CA ILE A 92 -14.00 -11.22 0.18
C ILE A 92 -14.51 -11.67 1.55
N GLN A 93 -14.13 -12.88 2.00
CA GLN A 93 -14.62 -13.46 3.24
C GLN A 93 -14.09 -12.74 4.49
N THR A 94 -12.88 -12.18 4.44
CA THR A 94 -12.26 -11.43 5.55
C THR A 94 -12.81 -10.01 5.71
N GLY A 95 -13.66 -9.54 4.78
CA GLY A 95 -14.16 -8.17 4.77
C GLY A 95 -13.10 -7.14 4.40
N ALA A 96 -12.09 -7.53 3.62
CA ALA A 96 -11.02 -6.63 3.21
C ALA A 96 -11.56 -5.42 2.43
N ARG A 97 -10.95 -4.26 2.67
CA ARG A 97 -11.26 -3.04 1.93
C ARG A 97 -10.35 -2.96 0.72
N LEU A 98 -10.93 -2.70 -0.45
CA LEU A 98 -10.22 -2.70 -1.72
C LEU A 98 -9.89 -1.27 -2.13
N TYR A 99 -8.60 -0.99 -2.33
CA TYR A 99 -8.09 0.33 -2.71
C TYR A 99 -7.47 0.29 -4.10
N LEU A 100 -8.09 0.99 -5.04
CA LEU A 100 -7.67 1.08 -6.43
C LEU A 100 -6.86 2.35 -6.68
N HIS A 101 -5.60 2.17 -7.05
CA HIS A 101 -4.66 3.25 -7.30
C HIS A 101 -4.48 3.45 -8.80
N ARG A 102 -4.95 4.58 -9.32
CA ARG A 102 -4.67 4.99 -10.70
C ARG A 102 -3.28 5.63 -10.76
N MET A 103 -2.39 5.06 -11.54
CA MET A 103 -0.99 5.48 -11.60
C MET A 103 -0.66 6.25 -12.88
N SER A 104 0.44 6.99 -12.87
CA SER A 104 0.90 7.79 -14.01
C SER A 104 1.38 6.98 -15.22
N ASP A 105 1.63 5.69 -15.05
CA ASP A 105 1.96 4.77 -16.15
C ASP A 105 0.70 4.21 -16.86
N GLY A 106 -0.48 4.76 -16.54
CA GLY A 106 -1.75 4.35 -17.12
C GLY A 106 -2.35 3.09 -16.49
N LYS A 107 -1.64 2.41 -15.58
CA LYS A 107 -2.11 1.17 -14.96
C LYS A 107 -2.79 1.43 -13.60
N THR A 108 -3.83 0.65 -13.32
CA THR A 108 -4.45 0.59 -12.00
C THR A 108 -3.80 -0.51 -11.16
N ARG A 109 -3.66 -0.28 -9.85
CA ARG A 109 -3.09 -1.23 -8.90
C ARG A 109 -4.01 -1.39 -7.70
N LEU A 110 -4.23 -2.62 -7.26
CA LEU A 110 -5.04 -2.97 -6.11
C LEU A 110 -4.20 -3.10 -4.84
N VAL A 111 -4.74 -2.62 -3.73
CA VAL A 111 -4.33 -2.99 -2.37
C VAL A 111 -5.59 -3.47 -1.65
N ALA A 112 -5.54 -4.64 -1.03
CA ALA A 112 -6.58 -5.15 -0.14
C ALA A 112 -6.04 -5.15 1.30
N ALA A 113 -6.71 -4.42 2.17
CA ALA A 113 -6.24 -4.15 3.53
C ALA A 113 -7.42 -3.97 4.50
N GLY A 114 -7.18 -4.16 5.79
CA GLY A 114 -8.17 -3.88 6.85
C GLY A 114 -8.40 -2.37 7.06
N GLY A 115 -7.36 -1.56 6.86
CA GLY A 115 -7.43 -0.13 7.10
C GLY A 115 -6.43 0.70 6.30
N LEU A 116 -6.68 2.02 6.30
CA LEU A 116 -5.83 3.02 5.66
C LEU A 116 -5.72 4.24 6.58
N GLU A 117 -4.49 4.62 6.88
CA GLU A 117 -4.12 5.83 7.59
C GLU A 117 -3.33 6.77 6.67
N VAL A 118 -3.66 8.06 6.70
CA VAL A 118 -2.94 9.10 5.94
C VAL A 118 -2.45 10.17 6.90
N ARG A 119 -1.14 10.23 7.10
CA ARG A 119 -0.48 11.23 7.94
C ARG A 119 0.17 12.28 7.08
N ARG A 120 -0.09 13.55 7.37
CA ARG A 120 0.53 14.69 6.68
C ARG A 120 1.69 15.30 7.48
N GLU A 121 1.72 15.02 8.77
CA GLU A 121 2.76 15.42 9.70
C GLU A 121 3.58 14.19 10.08
N GLN A 122 4.89 14.39 10.28
CA GLN A 122 5.74 13.29 10.73
C GLN A 122 5.49 13.02 12.22
N PRO A 123 5.30 11.75 12.62
CA PRO A 123 5.14 11.43 14.02
C PRO A 123 6.44 11.65 14.80
N ARG A 124 6.29 11.88 16.10
CA ARG A 124 7.42 11.97 17.03
C ARG A 124 8.00 10.60 17.37
N GLU A 125 7.19 9.55 17.24
CA GLU A 125 7.59 8.18 17.50
C GLU A 125 8.29 7.57 16.28
N PHE A 126 9.35 6.83 16.54
CA PHE A 126 10.07 6.11 15.49
C PHE A 126 9.25 4.92 15.00
N ARG A 127 8.97 4.91 13.70
CA ARG A 127 8.36 3.77 12.99
C ARG A 127 9.27 3.38 11.84
N TYR A 128 9.82 2.18 11.87
CA TYR A 128 10.86 1.77 10.93
C TYR A 128 10.37 1.83 9.46
N TRP A 129 9.13 1.42 9.21
CA TRP A 129 8.51 1.44 7.89
C TRP A 129 8.27 2.85 7.36
N GLU A 130 8.02 3.83 8.23
CA GLU A 130 7.90 5.22 7.80
C GLU A 130 9.24 5.76 7.30
N ASN A 131 10.36 5.21 7.78
CA ASN A 131 11.70 5.59 7.35
C ASN A 131 12.23 4.81 6.15
N GLY A 132 11.41 3.95 5.54
CA GLY A 132 11.80 3.21 4.34
C GLY A 132 12.44 1.85 4.63
N TYR A 133 12.36 1.35 5.87
CA TYR A 133 12.93 0.05 6.26
C TYR A 133 11.86 -1.03 6.36
N THR A 134 12.20 -2.28 6.07
CA THR A 134 11.41 -3.45 6.51
C THR A 134 11.73 -3.81 7.96
N TYR A 135 10.93 -4.66 8.61
CA TYR A 135 11.25 -5.09 9.99
C TYR A 135 12.63 -5.73 10.04
N ARG A 136 12.96 -6.56 9.03
CA ARG A 136 14.26 -7.22 8.93
C ARG A 136 15.40 -6.23 8.84
N ASP A 137 15.26 -5.17 8.03
CA ASP A 137 16.30 -4.14 7.88
C ASP A 137 16.53 -3.40 9.20
N ALA A 138 15.44 -3.04 9.88
CA ALA A 138 15.51 -2.37 11.17
C ALA A 138 16.11 -3.27 12.24
N TYR A 139 15.65 -4.52 12.33
CA TYR A 139 16.17 -5.51 13.27
C TYR A 139 17.67 -5.72 13.07
N LEU A 140 18.15 -5.85 11.83
CA LEU A 140 19.58 -5.96 11.55
C LEU A 140 20.33 -4.67 11.90
N TYR A 141 19.81 -3.50 11.52
CA TYR A 141 20.45 -2.23 11.79
C TYR A 141 20.64 -1.98 13.29
N TYR A 142 19.60 -2.21 14.09
CA TYR A 142 19.64 -1.95 15.54
C TYR A 142 20.35 -3.02 16.36
N ASN A 143 20.33 -4.29 15.92
CA ASN A 143 21.05 -5.35 16.64
C ASN A 143 22.52 -5.49 16.23
N VAL A 144 22.91 -4.98 15.06
CA VAL A 144 24.34 -4.91 14.69
C VAL A 144 24.98 -3.64 15.24
N ALA A 145 24.24 -2.52 15.30
CA ALA A 145 24.73 -1.28 15.92
C ALA A 145 24.79 -1.31 17.45
N SER A 146 24.24 -2.34 18.11
CA SER A 146 24.30 -2.52 19.56
C SER A 146 25.37 -3.54 20.00
N VAL A 147 26.16 -4.07 19.07
CA VAL A 147 27.36 -4.87 19.36
C VAL A 147 28.56 -3.93 19.38
N ASP A 148 28.68 -3.15 20.46
CA ASP A 148 29.93 -2.52 20.90
C ASP A 148 30.32 -3.11 22.27
#